data_AF-A0A822AWA3-F1
#
_entry.id   AF-A0A822AWA3-F1
#
_cell.length_a   1.000
_cell.length_b   1.000
_cell.length_c   1.000
_cell.angle_alpha   90.00
_cell.angle_beta   90.00
_cell.angle_gamma   90.00
#
_symmetry.space_group_name_H-M   'P 1'
#
loop_
_entity.id
_entity.type
_entity.pdbx_description
1 polymer ?
#
loop_
_entity_poly.entity_id
_entity_poly.type
_entity_poly.pdbx_seq_one_letter_code
_entity_poly.pdbx_strand_id
1 'polypeptide(L)'
;LQNTQLDVEWMPISQLRPETLQKARDILVQLKTDIEQKEKLKLAIQQVQCTEKNENVESKTHESNNDVQKSEFKCLLDSICKLTNEYYTMIPLQGYGNERLPMIDSEQAVKEQEQKLDDLVELELSCKILLAAQANLNQISPLDYLYKSINCQFEAMNANDIDSQLILRYIWTSASHINVEQIFKVARPNDDEHLFQQNLENHYLLWHGTNICNLISILTRGADYS
;
A
#
# COMPACT_ATOMS: atom_id res chain seq x y z
N LEU A 1 -10.84 -11.38 6.16
CA LEU A 1 -10.16 -10.60 7.22
C LEU A 1 -9.03 -11.34 7.91
N GLN A 2 -8.92 -12.69 7.84
CA GLN A 2 -7.82 -13.44 8.49
C GLN A 2 -6.43 -13.29 7.85
N ASN A 3 -6.31 -12.68 6.66
CA ASN A 3 -5.03 -12.52 5.96
C ASN A 3 -4.34 -11.16 6.21
N THR A 4 -5.04 -10.20 6.79
CA THR A 4 -4.41 -8.95 7.23
C THR A 4 -3.81 -9.22 8.61
N GLN A 5 -2.49 -9.15 8.75
CA GLN A 5 -1.77 -9.23 10.04
C GLN A 5 -2.07 -8.05 10.98
N LEU A 6 -3.27 -7.47 10.89
CA LEU A 6 -3.70 -6.30 11.62
C LEU A 6 -4.56 -6.73 12.78
N ASP A 7 -4.29 -6.17 13.95
CA ASP A 7 -5.04 -6.52 15.14
C ASP A 7 -6.36 -5.75 15.20
N VAL A 8 -7.44 -6.42 14.80
CA VAL A 8 -8.79 -5.85 14.74
C VAL A 8 -9.37 -5.61 16.15
N GLU A 9 -8.85 -6.27 17.19
CA GLU A 9 -9.26 -6.00 18.59
C GLU A 9 -8.69 -4.67 19.08
N TRP A 10 -7.44 -4.37 18.70
CA TRP A 10 -6.76 -3.15 19.11
C TRP A 10 -7.05 -1.96 18.20
N MET A 11 -7.47 -2.21 16.96
CA MET A 11 -7.92 -1.17 16.03
C MET A 11 -9.28 -1.55 15.42
N PRO A 12 -10.39 -1.29 16.13
CA PRO A 12 -11.73 -1.50 15.58
C PRO A 12 -11.98 -0.56 14.41
N ILE A 13 -12.86 -0.98 13.49
CA ILE A 13 -13.23 -0.23 12.28
C ILE A 13 -13.63 1.23 12.58
N SER A 14 -14.25 1.49 13.74
CA SER A 14 -14.63 2.84 14.17
C SER A 14 -13.44 3.77 14.45
N GLN A 15 -12.26 3.23 14.70
CA GLN A 15 -11.02 3.99 14.94
C GLN A 15 -10.20 4.20 13.66
N LEU A 16 -10.59 3.57 12.55
CA LEU A 16 -9.97 3.71 11.24
C LEU A 16 -10.30 5.09 10.65
N ARG A 17 -9.62 6.13 11.15
CA ARG A 17 -9.82 7.51 10.73
C ARG A 17 -8.82 7.88 9.63
N PRO A 18 -9.22 8.67 8.61
CA PRO A 18 -8.31 9.11 7.56
C PRO A 18 -7.10 9.86 8.10
N GLU A 19 -7.29 10.64 9.17
CA GLU A 19 -6.23 11.39 9.84
C GLU A 19 -5.14 10.47 10.43
N THR A 20 -5.53 9.33 11.01
CA THR A 20 -4.58 8.37 11.58
C THR A 20 -3.80 7.67 10.47
N LEU A 21 -4.49 7.26 9.41
CA LEU A 21 -3.85 6.60 8.26
C LEU A 21 -2.90 7.54 7.52
N GLN A 22 -3.26 8.82 7.39
CA GLN A 22 -2.39 9.83 6.79
C GLN A 22 -1.12 10.05 7.62
N LYS A 23 -1.25 10.19 8.95
CA LYS A 23 -0.09 10.30 9.83
C LYS A 23 0.82 9.07 9.74
N ALA A 24 0.24 7.88 9.68
CA ALA A 24 0.99 6.65 9.50
C ALA A 24 1.75 6.62 8.17
N ARG A 25 1.14 7.10 7.07
CA ARG A 25 1.83 7.29 5.78
C ARG A 25 2.98 8.28 5.88
N ASP A 26 2.76 9.43 6.53
CA ASP A 26 3.79 10.45 6.70
C ASP A 26 5.02 9.90 7.46
N ILE A 27 4.80 9.04 8.45
CA ILE A 27 5.89 8.33 9.15
C ILE A 27 6.63 7.36 8.23
N LEU A 28 5.93 6.59 7.39
CA LEU A 28 6.58 5.69 6.43
C LEU A 28 7.45 6.46 5.43
N VAL A 29 7.00 7.63 4.98
CA VAL A 29 7.80 8.53 4.12
C VAL A 29 9.08 8.98 4.84
N GLN A 30 8.97 9.38 6.12
CA GLN A 30 10.15 9.74 6.92
C GLN A 30 11.09 8.56 7.12
N LEU A 31 10.55 7.38 7.45
CA LEU A 31 11.34 6.14 7.58
C LEU A 31 12.09 5.81 6.29
N LYS A 32 11.45 5.95 5.14
CA LYS A 32 12.09 5.75 3.83
C LYS A 32 13.28 6.69 3.65
N THR A 33 13.13 7.97 3.98
CA THR A 33 14.23 8.94 3.90
C THR A 33 15.37 8.60 4.87
N ASP A 34 15.06 8.19 6.10
CA ASP A 34 16.07 7.82 7.10
C ASP A 34 16.81 6.53 6.69
N ILE A 35 16.11 5.54 6.11
CA ILE A 35 16.72 4.30 5.61
C ILE A 35 17.65 4.59 4.43
N GLU A 36 17.26 5.47 3.50
CA GLU A 36 18.14 5.88 2.40
C GLU A 36 19.41 6.59 2.90
N GLN A 37 19.28 7.44 3.91
CA GLN A 37 20.43 8.09 4.55
C GLN A 37 21.32 7.07 5.26
N LYS A 38 20.73 6.07 5.92
CA LYS A 38 21.44 4.98 6.62
C LYS A 38 22.31 4.19 5.66
N GLU A 39 21.77 3.82 4.50
CA GLU A 39 22.52 3.09 3.49
C GLU A 39 23.64 3.95 2.87
N LYS A 40 23.41 5.24 2.62
CA LYS A 40 24.46 6.17 2.15
C LYS A 40 25.61 6.29 3.15
N LEU A 41 25.30 6.48 4.44
CA LEU A 41 26.30 6.57 5.51
C LEU A 41 27.07 5.26 5.68
N LYS A 42 26.38 4.12 5.62
CA LYS A 42 27.00 2.79 5.67
C LYS A 42 28.00 2.57 4.54
N LEU A 43 27.63 2.96 3.31
CA LEU A 43 28.53 2.90 2.15
C LEU A 43 29.75 3.81 2.33
N ALA A 44 29.56 5.03 2.84
CA ALA A 44 30.66 5.97 3.10
C ALA A 44 31.65 5.42 4.15
N ILE A 45 31.15 4.88 5.27
CA ILE A 45 31.98 4.25 6.31
C ILE A 45 32.78 3.06 5.75
N GLN A 46 32.15 2.25 4.89
CA GLN A 46 32.80 1.10 4.29
C GLN A 46 33.89 1.49 3.28
N GLN A 47 33.73 2.60 2.55
CA GLN A 47 34.75 3.13 1.64
C GLN A 47 35.99 3.61 2.41
N VAL A 48 35.80 4.34 3.51
CA VAL A 48 36.89 4.83 4.37
C VAL A 48 37.71 3.66 4.95
N GLN A 49 37.05 2.60 5.41
CA GLN A 49 37.73 1.40 5.93
C GLN A 49 38.51 0.61 4.86
N CYS A 50 38.09 0.66 3.59
CA CYS A 50 38.83 0.02 2.49
C CYS A 50 40.06 0.83 2.07
N THR A 51 40.02 2.16 2.14
CA THR A 51 41.18 3.02 1.86
C THR A 51 42.25 2.92 2.94
N GLU A 52 41.85 2.79 4.21
CA GLU A 52 42.79 2.64 5.34
C GLU A 52 43.62 1.34 5.29
N LYS A 53 43.14 0.28 4.63
CA LYS A 53 43.89 -0.99 4.49
C LYS A 53 45.03 -0.92 3.47
N ASN A 54 45.06 0.10 2.59
CA ASN A 54 46.05 0.23 1.53
C ASN A 54 47.15 1.24 1.84
N GLU A 55 46.98 2.14 2.82
CA GLU A 55 47.97 3.16 3.17
C GLU A 55 48.32 3.07 4.67
N ASN A 56 49.46 2.45 4.98
CA ASN A 56 50.12 2.57 6.28
C ASN A 56 50.66 4.01 6.44
N VAL A 57 49.82 4.99 6.75
CA VAL A 57 50.28 6.33 7.15
C VAL A 57 49.45 6.83 8.33
N GLU A 58 50.08 6.85 9.51
CA GLU A 58 49.57 7.43 10.73
C GLU A 58 49.32 8.94 10.57
N SER A 59 48.12 9.40 10.91
CA SER A 59 47.84 10.82 11.18
C SER A 59 46.68 10.97 12.17
N LYS A 60 46.94 11.65 13.29
CA LYS A 60 46.07 11.87 14.47
C LYS A 60 44.79 12.69 14.21
N THR A 61 44.43 12.95 12.96
CA THR A 61 43.21 13.67 12.54
C THR A 61 42.02 12.76 12.21
N HIS A 62 42.22 11.43 12.17
CA HIS A 62 41.21 10.48 11.69
C HIS A 62 40.30 9.87 12.78
N GLU A 63 40.70 9.90 14.06
CA GLU A 63 39.84 9.43 15.17
C GLU A 63 38.56 10.26 15.29
N SER A 64 38.67 11.59 15.13
CA SER A 64 37.55 12.52 15.26
C SER A 64 36.47 12.31 14.20
N ASN A 65 36.83 11.99 12.95
CA ASN A 65 35.85 11.79 11.87
C ASN A 65 35.15 10.42 11.98
N ASN A 66 35.86 9.39 12.42
CA ASN A 66 35.27 8.06 12.65
C ASN A 66 34.28 8.07 13.82
N ASP A 67 34.56 8.83 14.88
CA ASP A 67 33.63 8.99 16.01
C ASP A 67 32.39 9.81 15.65
N VAL A 68 32.55 10.87 14.84
CA VAL A 68 31.41 11.66 14.33
C VAL A 68 30.50 10.80 13.46
N GLN A 69 31.05 10.06 12.47
CA GLN A 69 30.24 9.19 11.59
C GLN A 69 29.54 8.06 12.35
N LYS A 70 30.20 7.46 13.36
CA LYS A 70 29.56 6.47 14.24
C LYS A 70 28.43 7.07 15.08
N SER A 71 28.60 8.31 15.55
CA SER A 71 27.58 9.00 16.33
C SER A 71 26.34 9.35 15.47
N GLU A 72 26.55 9.83 14.25
CA GLU A 72 25.47 10.10 13.29
C GLU A 72 24.72 8.84 12.91
N PHE A 73 25.44 7.75 12.63
CA PHE A 73 24.83 6.45 12.34
C PHE A 73 23.97 5.93 13.51
N LYS A 74 24.43 6.10 14.75
CA LYS A 74 23.67 5.74 15.94
C LYS A 74 22.41 6.60 16.11
N CYS A 75 22.51 7.92 15.94
CA CYS A 75 21.36 8.83 16.00
C CYS A 75 20.29 8.46 14.97
N LEU A 76 20.70 8.06 13.77
CA LEU A 76 19.78 7.64 12.72
C LEU A 76 19.07 6.32 13.05
N LEU A 77 19.79 5.34 13.61
CA LEU A 77 19.16 4.11 14.10
C LEU A 77 18.16 4.38 15.24
N ASP A 78 18.48 5.31 16.14
CA ASP A 78 17.57 5.73 17.20
C ASP A 78 16.33 6.44 16.63
N SER A 79 16.48 7.23 15.56
CA SER A 79 15.35 7.84 14.82
C SER A 79 14.45 6.78 14.21
N ILE A 80 15.01 5.84 13.45
CA ILE A 80 14.28 4.73 12.81
C ILE A 80 13.52 3.91 13.86
N CYS A 81 14.17 3.60 14.99
CA CYS A 81 13.55 2.87 16.10
C CYS A 81 12.35 3.63 16.70
N LYS A 82 12.49 4.94 16.91
CA LYS A 82 11.40 5.79 17.43
C LYS A 82 10.22 5.85 16.46
N LEU A 83 10.48 6.13 15.18
CA LEU A 83 9.46 6.20 14.13
C LEU A 83 8.76 4.86 13.95
N THR A 84 9.50 3.75 14.01
CA THR A 84 8.91 2.39 13.96
C THR A 84 7.94 2.15 15.13
N ASN A 85 8.34 2.52 16.35
CA ASN A 85 7.47 2.36 17.52
C ASN A 85 6.23 3.27 17.43
N GLU A 86 6.40 4.50 16.96
CA GLU A 86 5.30 5.43 16.75
C GLU A 86 4.32 4.90 15.69
N TYR A 87 4.83 4.35 14.59
CA TYR A 87 4.03 3.69 13.56
C TYR A 87 3.20 2.55 14.13
N TYR A 88 3.80 1.60 14.87
CA TYR A 88 3.06 0.46 15.42
C TYR A 88 2.11 0.83 16.57
N THR A 89 2.32 1.98 17.21
CA THR A 89 1.35 2.53 18.17
C THR A 89 0.08 2.98 17.45
N MET A 90 0.19 3.43 16.20
CA MET A 90 -0.97 3.81 15.37
C MET A 90 -1.58 2.65 14.61
N ILE A 91 -0.74 1.74 14.08
CA ILE A 91 -1.14 0.60 13.26
C ILE A 91 -0.69 -0.70 13.96
N PRO A 92 -1.53 -1.28 14.84
CA PRO A 92 -1.14 -2.44 15.63
C PRO A 92 -1.07 -3.71 14.76
N LEU A 93 0.05 -4.42 14.88
CA LEU A 93 0.23 -5.74 14.26
C LEU A 93 -0.35 -6.85 15.16
N GLN A 94 -1.00 -7.82 14.53
CA GLN A 94 -1.50 -9.02 15.18
C GLN A 94 -0.35 -9.98 15.54
N GLY A 95 -0.46 -10.64 16.69
CA GLY A 95 0.43 -11.74 17.07
C GLY A 95 1.68 -11.33 17.86
N TYR A 96 1.89 -10.04 18.12
CA TYR A 96 3.07 -9.52 18.82
C TYR A 96 2.84 -9.19 20.30
N GLY A 97 1.79 -9.74 20.93
CA GLY A 97 1.43 -9.40 22.32
C GLY A 97 2.54 -9.61 23.36
N ASN A 98 3.44 -10.57 23.14
CA ASN A 98 4.60 -10.86 24.00
C ASN A 98 5.94 -10.88 23.24
N GLU A 99 5.93 -10.59 21.93
CA GLU A 99 7.11 -10.65 21.07
C GLU A 99 7.57 -9.25 20.66
N ARG A 100 8.85 -9.11 20.34
CA ARG A 100 9.39 -7.82 19.89
C ARG A 100 8.87 -7.52 18.48
N LEU A 101 8.26 -6.35 18.32
CA LEU A 101 7.84 -5.85 17.01
C LEU A 101 9.03 -5.76 16.04
N PRO A 102 8.87 -6.17 14.78
CA PRO A 102 9.93 -6.13 13.79
C PRO A 102 10.35 -4.69 13.49
N MET A 103 11.63 -4.41 13.27
CA MET A 103 12.06 -3.06 12.90
C MET A 103 11.75 -2.80 11.42
N ILE A 104 11.26 -1.60 11.08
CA ILE A 104 11.12 -1.16 9.69
C ILE A 104 12.43 -0.49 9.27
N ASP A 105 13.40 -1.29 8.82
CA ASP A 105 14.78 -0.84 8.57
C ASP A 105 15.26 -1.01 7.13
N SER A 106 14.39 -1.50 6.25
CA SER A 106 14.66 -1.74 4.83
C SER A 106 13.55 -1.19 3.96
N GLU A 107 13.88 -0.86 2.71
CA GLU A 107 12.90 -0.38 1.73
C GLU A 107 11.79 -1.41 1.47
N GLN A 108 12.13 -2.71 1.51
CA GLN A 108 11.15 -3.79 1.40
C GLN A 108 10.16 -3.78 2.56
N ALA A 109 10.65 -3.65 3.80
CA ALA A 109 9.78 -3.55 4.96
C ALA A 109 8.86 -2.32 4.90
N VAL A 110 9.36 -1.17 4.43
CA VAL A 110 8.52 0.02 4.21
C VAL A 110 7.41 -0.28 3.20
N LYS A 111 7.75 -0.84 2.03
CA LYS A 111 6.77 -1.17 0.97
C LYS A 111 5.68 -2.13 1.45
N GLU A 112 6.04 -3.12 2.26
CA GLU A 112 5.07 -4.04 2.85
C GLU A 112 4.09 -3.32 3.78
N GLN A 113 4.56 -2.33 4.55
CA GLN A 113 3.69 -1.52 5.42
C GLN A 113 2.87 -0.49 4.64
N GLU A 114 3.41 0.07 3.55
CA GLU A 114 2.67 0.95 2.62
C GLU A 114 1.49 0.19 2.02
N GLN A 115 1.72 -1.01 1.50
CA GLN A 115 0.65 -1.85 0.95
C GLN A 115 -0.44 -2.18 1.99
N LYS A 116 -0.06 -2.46 3.24
CA LYS A 116 -1.02 -2.68 4.33
C LYS A 116 -1.84 -1.43 4.64
N LEU A 117 -1.22 -0.24 4.60
CA LEU A 117 -1.93 1.02 4.77
C LEU A 117 -2.91 1.27 3.62
N ASP A 118 -2.53 0.94 2.40
CA ASP A 118 -3.41 1.09 1.23
C ASP A 118 -4.66 0.22 1.39
N ASP A 119 -4.48 -1.07 1.72
CA ASP A 119 -5.58 -1.98 2.04
C ASP A 119 -6.49 -1.44 3.17
N LEU A 120 -5.90 -0.79 4.18
CA LEU A 120 -6.67 -0.16 5.25
C LEU A 120 -7.48 1.04 4.77
N VAL A 121 -6.92 1.90 3.92
CA VAL A 121 -7.64 3.05 3.34
C VAL A 121 -8.82 2.57 2.49
N GLU A 122 -8.62 1.50 1.73
CA GLU A 122 -9.65 0.87 0.92
C GLU A 122 -10.77 0.24 1.77
N LEU A 123 -10.38 -0.47 2.83
CA LEU A 123 -11.32 -1.03 3.81
C LEU A 123 -12.12 0.05 4.52
N GLU A 124 -11.49 1.17 4.87
CA GLU A 124 -12.13 2.30 5.55
C GLU A 124 -13.33 2.84 4.76
N LEU A 125 -13.11 3.08 3.47
CA LEU A 125 -14.15 3.56 2.58
C LEU A 125 -15.28 2.54 2.43
N SER A 126 -14.92 1.27 2.22
CA SER A 126 -15.86 0.17 2.07
C SER A 126 -16.75 0.02 3.31
N CYS A 127 -16.15 0.07 4.49
CA CYS A 127 -16.88 0.04 5.77
C CYS A 127 -17.80 1.23 5.94
N LYS A 128 -17.37 2.46 5.59
CA LYS A 128 -18.24 3.65 5.63
C LYS A 128 -19.48 3.49 4.76
N ILE A 129 -19.30 3.00 3.53
CA ILE A 129 -20.42 2.80 2.60
C ILE A 129 -21.39 1.75 3.16
N LEU A 130 -20.87 0.65 3.72
CA LEU A 130 -21.68 -0.40 4.34
C LEU A 130 -22.45 0.08 5.58
N LEU A 131 -21.80 0.86 6.46
CA LEU A 131 -22.45 1.45 7.64
C LEU A 131 -23.53 2.45 7.22
N ALA A 132 -23.28 3.24 6.18
CA ALA A 132 -24.27 4.16 5.64
C ALA A 132 -25.45 3.43 5.00
N ALA A 133 -25.22 2.29 4.32
CA ALA A 133 -26.30 1.42 3.82
C ALA A 133 -27.15 0.87 4.98
N GLN A 134 -26.50 0.42 6.06
CA GLN A 134 -27.19 -0.07 7.26
C GLN A 134 -28.03 1.02 7.94
N ALA A 135 -27.54 2.26 8.00
CA ALA A 135 -28.29 3.37 8.56
C ALA A 135 -29.55 3.73 7.73
N ASN A 136 -29.57 3.38 6.44
CA ASN A 136 -30.64 3.73 5.50
C ASN A 136 -31.58 2.56 5.15
N LEU A 137 -31.52 1.45 5.90
CA LEU A 137 -32.35 0.25 5.63
C LEU A 137 -33.85 0.52 5.57
N ASN A 138 -34.34 1.54 6.29
CA ASN A 138 -35.75 1.89 6.32
C ASN A 138 -36.23 2.65 5.07
N GLN A 139 -35.30 3.15 4.23
CA GLN A 139 -35.61 3.99 3.08
C GLN A 139 -35.35 3.31 1.74
N ILE A 140 -34.32 2.45 1.67
CA ILE A 140 -33.87 1.82 0.44
C ILE A 140 -33.25 0.46 0.74
N SER A 141 -33.36 -0.47 -0.21
CA SER A 141 -32.66 -1.75 -0.13
C SER A 141 -31.15 -1.51 0.04
N PRO A 142 -30.46 -2.24 0.94
CA PRO A 142 -29.02 -2.05 1.13
C PRO A 142 -28.20 -2.33 -0.13
N LEU A 143 -28.65 -3.23 -1.02
CA LEU A 143 -28.02 -3.48 -2.32
C LEU A 143 -28.14 -2.26 -3.25
N ASP A 144 -29.33 -1.66 -3.33
CA ASP A 144 -29.56 -0.48 -4.15
C ASP A 144 -28.80 0.74 -3.61
N TYR A 145 -28.69 0.87 -2.28
CA TYR A 145 -27.87 1.89 -1.65
C TYR A 145 -26.39 1.71 -2.02
N LEU A 146 -25.87 0.49 -1.90
CA LEU A 146 -24.49 0.19 -2.25
C LEU A 146 -24.21 0.49 -3.72
N TYR A 147 -25.09 0.03 -4.62
CA TYR A 147 -24.99 0.31 -6.06
C TYR A 147 -24.93 1.81 -6.36
N LYS A 148 -25.85 2.60 -5.78
CA LYS A 148 -25.87 4.05 -5.93
C LYS A 148 -24.65 4.74 -5.33
N SER A 149 -24.13 4.23 -4.22
CA SER A 149 -22.99 4.82 -3.50
C SER A 149 -21.66 4.62 -4.24
N ILE A 150 -21.50 3.49 -4.92
CA ILE A 150 -20.31 3.21 -5.74
C ILE A 150 -20.28 4.16 -6.95
N ASN A 151 -21.45 4.62 -7.42
CA ASN A 151 -21.56 5.53 -8.58
C ASN A 151 -20.81 5.00 -9.82
N CYS A 152 -20.89 3.70 -10.03
CA CYS A 152 -20.27 3.01 -11.15
C CYS A 152 -21.28 2.07 -11.79
N GLN A 153 -21.38 2.11 -13.11
CA GLN A 153 -22.26 1.22 -13.85
C GLN A 153 -21.53 -0.10 -14.08
N PHE A 154 -22.16 -1.22 -13.72
CA PHE A 154 -21.68 -2.54 -14.07
C PHE A 154 -22.79 -3.37 -14.72
N GLU A 155 -22.44 -4.03 -15.82
CA GLU A 155 -23.33 -4.84 -16.65
C GLU A 155 -22.73 -6.24 -16.82
N ALA A 156 -23.53 -7.27 -16.52
CA ALA A 156 -23.13 -8.64 -16.75
C ALA A 156 -23.05 -8.91 -18.27
N MET A 157 -21.86 -9.25 -18.76
CA MET A 157 -21.68 -9.57 -20.18
C MET A 157 -22.16 -10.98 -20.49
N ASN A 158 -22.68 -11.18 -21.70
CA ASN A 158 -23.04 -12.52 -22.17
C ASN A 158 -21.76 -13.25 -22.58
N ALA A 159 -21.59 -14.49 -22.13
CA ALA A 159 -20.42 -15.30 -22.46
C ALA A 159 -20.26 -15.52 -23.97
N ASN A 160 -21.35 -15.46 -24.75
CA ASN A 160 -21.31 -15.68 -26.21
C ASN A 160 -20.94 -14.43 -27.02
N ASP A 161 -20.82 -13.26 -26.38
CA ASP A 161 -20.45 -12.03 -27.08
C ASP A 161 -18.99 -12.05 -27.53
N ILE A 162 -18.70 -11.36 -28.64
CA ILE A 162 -17.36 -11.31 -29.24
C ILE A 162 -16.33 -10.77 -28.23
N ASP A 163 -16.68 -9.71 -27.51
CA ASP A 163 -15.80 -9.09 -26.51
C ASP A 163 -15.52 -10.04 -25.34
N SER A 164 -16.55 -10.74 -24.84
CA SER A 164 -16.41 -11.75 -23.79
C SER A 164 -15.49 -12.89 -24.23
N GLN A 165 -15.65 -13.40 -25.46
CA GLN A 165 -14.80 -14.45 -26.02
C GLN A 165 -13.35 -14.00 -26.18
N LEU A 166 -13.12 -12.73 -26.54
CA LEU A 166 -11.78 -12.15 -26.62
C LEU A 166 -11.11 -12.09 -25.24
N ILE A 167 -11.84 -11.65 -24.21
CA ILE A 167 -11.38 -11.61 -22.82
C ILE A 167 -11.08 -13.03 -22.32
N LEU A 168 -11.97 -13.99 -22.53
CA LEU A 168 -11.78 -15.39 -22.13
C LEU A 168 -10.54 -16.01 -22.79
N ARG A 169 -10.32 -15.73 -24.08
CA ARG A 169 -9.11 -16.16 -24.79
C ARG A 169 -7.85 -15.52 -24.21
N TYR A 170 -7.92 -14.25 -23.83
CA TYR A 170 -6.80 -13.56 -23.22
C TYR A 170 -6.46 -14.20 -21.86
N ILE A 171 -7.46 -14.44 -21.00
CA ILE A 171 -7.31 -15.14 -19.72
C ILE A 171 -6.70 -16.52 -19.93
N TRP A 172 -7.24 -17.33 -20.85
CA TRP A 172 -6.75 -18.68 -21.12
C TRP A 172 -5.27 -18.69 -21.52
N THR A 173 -4.85 -17.68 -22.30
CA THR A 173 -3.48 -17.55 -22.78
C THR A 173 -2.52 -17.09 -21.67
N SER A 174 -2.96 -16.21 -20.78
CA SER A 174 -2.15 -15.73 -19.66
C SER A 174 -2.16 -16.66 -18.44
N ALA A 175 -3.26 -17.39 -18.22
CA ALA A 175 -3.49 -18.22 -17.04
C ALA A 175 -4.54 -19.33 -17.33
N SER A 176 -4.09 -20.42 -17.94
CA SER A 176 -4.95 -21.53 -18.41
C SER A 176 -5.69 -22.33 -17.33
N HIS A 177 -5.43 -22.07 -16.05
CA HIS A 177 -6.01 -22.80 -14.92
C HIS A 177 -7.13 -22.02 -14.20
N ILE A 178 -7.47 -20.82 -14.67
CA ILE A 178 -8.51 -19.99 -14.06
C ILE A 178 -9.87 -20.35 -14.65
N ASN A 179 -10.83 -20.66 -13.77
CA ASN A 179 -12.24 -20.81 -14.14
C ASN A 179 -12.95 -19.47 -13.97
N VAL A 180 -13.55 -18.95 -15.05
CA VAL A 180 -14.24 -17.64 -15.05
C VAL A 180 -15.72 -17.86 -14.78
N GLU A 181 -16.23 -17.32 -13.68
CA GLU A 181 -17.66 -17.43 -13.33
C GLU A 181 -18.53 -16.39 -14.05
N GLN A 182 -18.08 -15.13 -14.07
CA GLN A 182 -18.82 -14.02 -14.70
C GLN A 182 -17.87 -12.93 -15.17
N ILE A 183 -18.24 -12.25 -16.25
CA ILE A 183 -17.56 -11.06 -16.75
C ILE A 183 -18.52 -9.88 -16.59
N PHE A 184 -18.02 -8.78 -16.03
CA PHE A 184 -18.75 -7.53 -15.90
C PHE A 184 -18.06 -6.45 -16.71
N LYS A 185 -18.84 -5.76 -17.55
CA LYS A 185 -18.43 -4.48 -18.13
C LYS A 185 -18.64 -3.41 -17.08
N VAL A 186 -17.64 -2.56 -16.87
CA VAL A 186 -17.66 -1.53 -15.83
C VAL A 186 -17.43 -0.17 -16.49
N ALA A 187 -18.23 0.83 -16.12
CA ALA A 187 -18.10 2.20 -16.58
C ALA A 187 -18.23 3.17 -15.39
N ARG A 188 -17.15 3.91 -15.12
CA ARG A 188 -17.16 5.00 -14.14
C ARG A 188 -17.47 6.33 -14.84
N PRO A 189 -18.09 7.29 -14.14
CA PRO A 189 -18.30 8.62 -14.67
C PRO A 189 -16.97 9.29 -14.98
N ASN A 190 -16.90 10.00 -16.11
CA ASN A 190 -15.76 10.79 -16.59
C ASN A 190 -14.49 10.01 -16.98
N ASP A 191 -14.39 8.70 -16.71
CA ASP A 191 -13.24 7.88 -17.10
C ASP A 191 -12.98 7.94 -18.61
N ASP A 192 -14.04 7.78 -19.41
CA ASP A 192 -13.94 7.85 -20.87
C ASP A 192 -13.41 9.22 -21.33
N GLU A 193 -13.96 10.31 -20.79
CA GLU A 193 -13.53 11.67 -21.11
C GLU A 193 -12.05 11.89 -20.74
N HIS A 194 -11.63 11.43 -19.56
CA HIS A 194 -10.24 11.52 -19.11
C HIS A 194 -9.30 10.71 -20.02
N LEU A 195 -9.68 9.50 -20.42
CA LEU A 195 -8.91 8.67 -21.34
C LEU A 195 -8.78 9.34 -22.72
N PHE A 196 -9.87 9.88 -23.27
CA PHE A 196 -9.83 10.58 -24.57
C PHE A 196 -9.00 11.87 -24.53
N GLN A 197 -8.94 12.57 -23.39
CA GLN A 197 -8.14 13.79 -23.23
C GLN A 197 -6.62 13.54 -23.25
N GLN A 198 -6.16 12.34 -22.86
CA GLN A 198 -4.74 12.03 -22.76
C GLN A 198 -4.04 11.94 -24.14
N ASN A 199 -4.82 11.75 -25.23
CA ASN A 199 -4.34 11.69 -26.62
C ASN A 199 -3.08 10.82 -26.81
N LEU A 200 -3.06 9.65 -26.19
CA LEU A 200 -1.99 8.66 -26.32
C LEU A 200 -2.34 7.69 -27.45
N GLU A 201 -1.35 7.28 -28.26
CA GLU A 201 -1.62 6.36 -29.37
C GLU A 201 -1.63 4.88 -28.95
N ASN A 202 -0.94 4.56 -27.85
CA ASN A 202 -0.67 3.18 -27.45
C ASN A 202 -1.51 2.77 -26.23
N HIS A 203 -2.58 2.01 -26.47
CA HIS A 203 -3.48 1.52 -25.44
C HIS A 203 -3.40 0.00 -25.32
N TYR A 204 -3.25 -0.49 -24.09
CA TYR A 204 -3.25 -1.91 -23.78
C TYR A 204 -4.30 -2.23 -22.71
N LEU A 205 -4.95 -3.38 -22.90
CA LEU A 205 -5.74 -4.01 -21.84
C LEU A 205 -4.80 -4.87 -20.99
N LEU A 206 -4.72 -4.58 -19.69
CA LEU A 206 -3.84 -5.26 -18.74
C LEU A 206 -4.64 -5.84 -17.57
N TRP A 207 -4.08 -6.86 -16.93
CA TRP A 207 -4.66 -7.46 -15.73
C TRP A 207 -4.26 -6.69 -14.48
N HIS A 208 -5.24 -6.37 -13.64
CA HIS A 208 -5.03 -5.87 -12.29
C HIS A 208 -5.79 -6.77 -11.31
N GLY A 209 -5.04 -7.59 -10.57
CA GLY A 209 -5.60 -8.41 -9.50
C GLY A 209 -5.76 -7.55 -8.24
N THR A 210 -6.92 -7.64 -7.59
CA THR A 210 -7.20 -6.93 -6.34
C THR A 210 -7.90 -7.82 -5.34
N ASN A 211 -7.81 -7.47 -4.06
CA ASN A 211 -8.57 -8.13 -3.00
C ASN A 211 -10.05 -7.75 -3.11
N ILE A 212 -10.95 -8.65 -2.73
CA ILE A 212 -12.39 -8.36 -2.74
C ILE A 212 -12.76 -7.19 -1.82
N CYS A 213 -12.01 -6.99 -0.73
CA CYS A 213 -12.20 -5.85 0.18
C CYS A 213 -11.95 -4.50 -0.50
N ASN A 214 -11.13 -4.50 -1.55
CA ASN A 214 -10.64 -3.33 -2.28
C ASN A 214 -11.51 -3.03 -3.50
N LEU A 215 -12.44 -3.93 -3.85
CA LEU A 215 -13.26 -3.78 -5.05
C LEU A 215 -14.19 -2.55 -4.97
N ILE A 216 -14.80 -2.30 -3.80
CA ILE A 216 -15.73 -1.18 -3.62
C ILE A 216 -14.98 0.16 -3.78
N SER A 217 -13.79 0.29 -3.18
CA SER A 217 -12.95 1.48 -3.34
C SER A 217 -12.53 1.70 -4.77
N ILE A 218 -12.05 0.66 -5.46
CA ILE A 218 -11.59 0.75 -6.86
C ILE A 218 -12.73 1.17 -7.79
N LEU A 219 -13.93 0.58 -7.61
CA LEU A 219 -15.10 0.94 -8.40
C LEU A 219 -15.57 2.38 -8.13
N THR A 220 -15.39 2.87 -6.91
CA THR A 220 -15.83 4.23 -6.52
C THR A 220 -14.83 5.31 -6.94
N ARG A 221 -13.52 5.07 -6.81
CA ARG A 221 -12.49 6.12 -6.93
C ARG A 221 -11.54 5.99 -8.11
N GLY A 222 -11.22 4.78 -8.55
CA GLY A 222 -9.96 4.61 -9.26
C GLY A 222 -9.15 3.45 -8.72
N ALA A 223 -8.36 2.82 -9.58
CA ALA A 223 -7.14 2.18 -9.10
C ALA A 223 -6.08 3.29 -9.02
N ASP A 224 -5.74 3.71 -7.80
CA ASP A 224 -4.67 4.68 -7.57
C ASP A 224 -3.33 3.93 -7.54
N TYR A 225 -2.47 4.19 -8.52
CA TYR A 225 -1.07 3.75 -8.52
C TYR A 225 -0.22 4.98 -8.16
N SER A 226 -0.20 5.35 -6.87
CA SER A 226 0.64 6.43 -6.35
C SER A 226 1.96 5.88 -5.83
#